data_AF-A0A7S4W3S5-F1
#
_entry.id   AF-A0A7S4W3S5-F1
#
_cell.length_a   1.000
_cell.length_b   1.000
_cell.length_c   1.000
_cell.angle_alpha   90.00
_cell.angle_beta   90.00
_cell.angle_gamma   90.00
#
_symmetry.space_group_name_H-M   'P 1'
#
loop_
_entity.id
_entity.type
_entity.pdbx_description
1 polymer ?
#
loop_
_entity_poly.entity_id
_entity_poly.type
_entity_poly.pdbx_seq_one_letter_code
_entity_poly.pdbx_strand_id
1 'polypeptide(L)'
;AVSACEKAGRWQQALLLLQGMPQRRVAPNVVTCSAAVGACERAGLWQHALLLLWGMPQRRLAPNIVTCSVALSACEKARRWQQALLLLGGLSQRRIASNVVACSSAIGACERAGRWRRALQLSAHSGCLEACLSSAPRTAPSPVTAPAA
;
A
#
# COMPACT_ATOMS: atom_id res chain seq x y z
N ALA A 1 -17.21 10.36 12.45
CA ALA A 1 -16.00 11.03 12.99
C ALA A 1 -14.72 10.59 12.26
N VAL A 2 -14.25 9.35 12.39
CA VAL A 2 -12.95 8.92 11.80
C VAL A 2 -12.91 8.99 10.26
N SER A 3 -14.02 8.65 9.56
CA SER A 3 -14.11 8.84 8.10
C SER A 3 -14.09 10.31 7.65
N ALA A 4 -14.52 11.24 8.51
CA ALA A 4 -14.38 12.67 8.24
C ALA A 4 -12.91 13.13 8.40
N CYS A 5 -12.19 12.57 9.39
CA CYS A 5 -10.75 12.79 9.55
C CYS A 5 -9.95 12.25 8.37
N GLU A 6 -10.39 11.14 7.78
CA GLU A 6 -9.82 10.60 6.55
C GLU A 6 -9.91 11.62 5.41
N LYS A 7 -11.10 12.18 5.14
CA LYS A 7 -11.30 13.18 4.06
C LYS A 7 -10.50 14.46 4.31
N ALA A 8 -10.35 14.86 5.56
CA ALA A 8 -9.62 16.06 5.97
C ALA A 8 -8.10 15.85 6.12
N GLY A 9 -7.57 14.64 5.90
CA GLY A 9 -6.14 14.32 6.11
C GLY A 9 -5.67 14.47 7.57
N ARG A 10 -6.60 14.54 8.53
CA ARG A 10 -6.31 14.78 9.96
C ARG A 10 -5.96 13.48 10.68
N TRP A 11 -4.80 12.92 10.33
CA TRP A 11 -4.29 11.67 10.88
C TRP A 11 -4.17 11.68 12.42
N GLN A 12 -3.75 12.80 13.03
CA GLN A 12 -3.63 12.95 14.49
C GLN A 12 -4.98 12.74 15.19
N GLN A 13 -6.03 13.39 14.68
CA GLN A 13 -7.38 13.26 15.22
C GLN A 13 -7.93 11.85 14.98
N ALA A 14 -7.65 11.25 13.82
CA ALA A 14 -8.04 9.86 13.53
C ALA A 14 -7.40 8.87 14.51
N LEU A 15 -6.10 9.02 14.80
CA LEU A 15 -5.36 8.19 15.75
C LEU A 15 -5.84 8.40 17.18
N LEU A 16 -6.01 9.65 17.62
CA LEU A 16 -6.53 9.98 18.95
C LEU A 16 -7.92 9.39 19.17
N LEU A 17 -8.80 9.48 18.16
CA LEU A 17 -10.12 8.85 18.22
C LEU A 17 -10.01 7.33 18.32
N LEU A 18 -9.12 6.70 17.56
CA LEU A 18 -8.92 5.25 17.56
C LEU A 18 -8.31 4.74 18.88
N GLN A 19 -7.43 5.51 19.51
CA GLN A 19 -6.86 5.22 20.83
C GLN A 19 -7.85 5.48 21.96
N GLY A 20 -8.73 6.50 21.82
CA GLY A 20 -9.73 6.85 22.82
C GLY A 20 -11.00 6.00 22.80
N MET A 21 -11.22 5.22 21.75
CA MET A 21 -12.35 4.27 21.62
C MET A 21 -12.49 3.28 22.79
N PRO A 22 -11.45 2.55 23.23
CA PRO A 22 -11.56 1.62 24.36
C PRO A 22 -11.95 2.31 25.67
N GLN A 23 -11.50 3.54 25.91
CA GLN A 23 -11.86 4.33 27.11
C GLN A 23 -13.36 4.69 27.11
N ARG A 24 -13.96 4.81 25.93
CA ARG A 24 -15.39 5.07 25.73
C ARG A 24 -16.22 3.79 25.65
N ARG A 25 -15.64 2.62 25.95
CA ARG A 25 -16.26 1.28 25.78
C ARG A 25 -16.72 0.98 24.36
N VAL A 26 -16.11 1.61 23.36
CA VAL A 26 -16.39 1.35 21.94
C VAL A 26 -15.24 0.54 21.37
N ALA A 27 -15.53 -0.62 20.78
CA ALA A 27 -14.51 -1.43 20.12
C ALA A 27 -14.16 -0.83 18.75
N PRO A 28 -12.87 -0.64 18.42
CA PRO A 28 -12.48 -0.29 17.06
C PRO A 28 -12.87 -1.42 16.12
N ASN A 29 -13.38 -1.05 14.94
CA ASN A 29 -13.79 -1.98 13.90
C ASN A 29 -12.92 -1.79 12.64
N VAL A 30 -13.08 -2.70 11.66
CA VAL A 30 -12.32 -2.65 10.40
C VAL A 30 -12.48 -1.29 9.71
N VAL A 31 -13.67 -0.70 9.74
CA VAL A 31 -13.97 0.60 9.12
C VAL A 31 -13.19 1.74 9.79
N THR A 32 -13.12 1.78 11.12
CA THR A 32 -12.38 2.82 11.85
C THR A 32 -10.88 2.69 11.67
N CYS A 33 -10.34 1.46 11.67
CA CYS A 33 -8.94 1.22 11.33
C CYS A 33 -8.63 1.62 9.88
N SER A 34 -9.47 1.23 8.91
CA SER A 34 -9.31 1.58 7.49
C SER A 34 -9.31 3.09 7.28
N ALA A 35 -10.23 3.82 7.94
CA ALA A 35 -10.30 5.27 7.85
C ALA A 35 -9.08 5.95 8.50
N ALA A 36 -8.54 5.41 9.60
CA ALA A 36 -7.30 5.91 10.19
C ALA A 36 -6.08 5.67 9.29
N VAL A 37 -6.01 4.51 8.64
CA VAL A 37 -4.98 4.19 7.62
C VAL A 37 -5.10 5.16 6.42
N GLY A 38 -6.31 5.43 5.93
CA GLY A 38 -6.55 6.42 4.86
C GLY A 38 -6.19 7.85 5.24
N ALA A 39 -6.44 8.25 6.49
CA ALA A 39 -5.98 9.55 6.99
C ALA A 39 -4.43 9.65 7.00
N CYS A 40 -3.74 8.56 7.40
CA CYS A 40 -2.28 8.50 7.38
C CYS A 40 -1.71 8.51 5.96
N GLU A 41 -2.37 7.83 5.02
CA GLU A 41 -2.01 7.80 3.59
C GLU A 41 -2.05 9.21 2.97
N ARG A 42 -3.15 9.94 3.19
CA ARG A 42 -3.30 11.33 2.72
C ARG A 42 -2.29 12.29 3.34
N ALA A 43 -1.88 12.02 4.58
CA ALA A 43 -0.86 12.78 5.27
C ALA A 43 0.58 12.38 4.91
N GLY A 44 0.78 11.37 4.04
CA GLY A 44 2.10 10.85 3.66
C GLY A 44 2.81 10.04 4.76
N LEU A 45 2.11 9.66 5.83
CA LEU A 45 2.65 8.96 6.98
C LEU A 45 2.58 7.44 6.82
N TRP A 46 3.36 6.93 5.88
CA TRP A 46 3.44 5.50 5.56
C TRP A 46 3.77 4.64 6.79
N GLN A 47 4.62 5.11 7.71
CA GLN A 47 4.98 4.36 8.93
C GLN A 47 3.76 4.10 9.82
N HIS A 48 2.94 5.13 10.05
CA HIS A 48 1.74 5.02 10.87
C HIS A 48 0.67 4.19 10.16
N ALA A 49 0.53 4.32 8.84
CA ALA A 49 -0.38 3.50 8.03
C ALA A 49 -0.04 2.00 8.15
N LEU A 50 1.24 1.63 8.04
CA LEU A 50 1.70 0.25 8.20
C LEU A 50 1.53 -0.27 9.62
N LEU A 51 1.85 0.55 10.62
CA LEU A 51 1.73 0.17 12.02
C LEU A 51 0.27 -0.10 12.40
N LEU A 52 -0.66 0.72 11.93
CA LEU A 52 -2.09 0.47 12.09
C LEU A 52 -2.52 -0.83 11.42
N LEU A 53 -2.06 -1.08 10.19
CA LEU A 53 -2.41 -2.27 9.42
C LEU A 53 -1.91 -3.56 10.10
N TRP A 54 -0.66 -3.58 10.55
CA TRP A 54 -0.08 -4.72 11.29
C TRP A 54 -0.64 -4.87 12.70
N GLY A 55 -1.18 -3.80 13.29
CA GLY A 55 -1.86 -3.83 14.58
C GLY A 55 -3.30 -4.36 14.51
N MET A 56 -3.94 -4.43 13.34
CA MET A 56 -5.32 -4.94 13.20
C MET A 56 -5.49 -6.39 13.70
N PRO A 57 -4.62 -7.35 13.34
CA PRO A 57 -4.71 -8.72 13.84
C PRO A 57 -4.64 -8.83 15.38
N GLN A 58 -3.81 -8.00 16.03
CA GLN A 58 -3.71 -7.96 17.50
C GLN A 58 -5.03 -7.51 18.15
N ARG A 59 -5.84 -6.73 17.42
CA ARG A 59 -7.18 -6.30 17.83
C ARG A 59 -8.28 -7.27 17.41
N ARG A 60 -7.91 -8.48 16.94
CA ARG A 60 -8.83 -9.48 16.34
C ARG A 60 -9.59 -8.94 15.12
N LEU A 61 -9.01 -7.96 14.42
CA LEU A 61 -9.57 -7.40 13.18
C LEU A 61 -8.79 -7.94 11.98
N ALA A 62 -9.52 -8.40 10.96
CA ALA A 62 -8.92 -8.77 9.68
C ALA A 62 -8.80 -7.53 8.80
N PRO A 63 -7.58 -7.13 8.38
CA PRO A 63 -7.44 -6.08 7.38
C PRO A 63 -8.08 -6.53 6.07
N ASN A 64 -8.93 -5.68 5.50
CA ASN A 64 -9.54 -5.94 4.19
C ASN A 64 -8.59 -5.48 3.07
N ILE A 65 -8.91 -5.88 1.84
CA ILE A 65 -8.11 -5.53 0.67
C ILE A 65 -7.96 -4.02 0.48
N VAL A 66 -9.01 -3.26 0.79
CA VAL A 66 -9.02 -1.80 0.71
C VAL A 66 -7.98 -1.19 1.65
N THR A 67 -7.93 -1.65 2.90
CA THR A 67 -6.96 -1.16 3.91
C THR A 67 -5.52 -1.44 3.48
N CYS A 68 -5.28 -2.63 2.91
CA CYS A 68 -3.98 -3.01 2.37
C CYS A 68 -3.59 -2.19 1.13
N SER A 69 -4.52 -1.96 0.20
CA SER A 69 -4.30 -1.10 -0.97
C SER A 69 -3.98 0.34 -0.57
N VAL A 70 -4.67 0.89 0.43
CA VAL A 70 -4.40 2.24 0.95
C VAL A 70 -3.01 2.31 1.60
N ALA A 71 -2.62 1.31 2.39
CA ALA A 71 -1.27 1.25 2.96
C ALA A 71 -0.17 1.11 1.88
N LEU A 72 -0.43 0.37 0.80
CA LEU A 72 0.46 0.27 -0.36
C LEU A 72 0.61 1.60 -1.09
N SER A 73 -0.49 2.32 -1.32
CA SER A 73 -0.47 3.65 -1.91
C SER A 73 0.33 4.64 -1.04
N ALA A 74 0.21 4.54 0.28
CA ALA A 74 1.04 5.33 1.20
C ALA A 74 2.54 5.02 1.03
N CYS A 75 2.90 3.74 0.88
CA CYS A 75 4.27 3.31 0.62
C CYS A 75 4.78 3.77 -0.74
N GLU A 76 3.93 3.72 -1.77
CA GLU A 76 4.21 4.21 -3.12
C GLU A 76 4.55 5.70 -3.12
N LYS A 77 3.68 6.52 -2.52
CA LYS A 77 3.89 7.97 -2.37
C LYS A 77 5.18 8.28 -1.61
N ALA A 78 5.52 7.47 -0.61
CA ALA A 78 6.74 7.60 0.17
C ALA A 78 7.98 6.96 -0.47
N ARG A 79 7.88 6.36 -1.67
CA ARG A 79 8.97 5.62 -2.37
C ARG A 79 9.55 4.47 -1.53
N ARG A 80 8.73 3.89 -0.66
CA ARG A 80 9.08 2.81 0.27
C ARG A 80 8.77 1.45 -0.34
N TRP A 81 9.48 1.15 -1.43
CA TRP A 81 9.31 -0.07 -2.21
C TRP A 81 9.55 -1.35 -1.39
N GLN A 82 10.51 -1.36 -0.46
CA GLN A 82 10.79 -2.53 0.39
C GLN A 82 9.58 -2.91 1.24
N GLN A 83 8.98 -1.92 1.88
CA GLN A 83 7.77 -2.10 2.70
C GLN A 83 6.58 -2.49 1.83
N ALA A 84 6.44 -1.89 0.64
CA ALA A 84 5.39 -2.24 -0.30
C ALA A 84 5.48 -3.72 -0.75
N LEU A 85 6.68 -4.19 -1.08
CA LEU A 85 6.92 -5.59 -1.46
C LEU A 85 6.65 -6.56 -0.31
N LEU A 86 7.07 -6.21 0.90
CA LEU A 86 6.81 -7.03 2.09
C LEU A 86 5.32 -7.15 2.36
N LEU A 87 4.57 -6.05 2.19
CA LEU A 87 3.12 -6.05 2.35
C LEU A 87 2.43 -6.85 1.26
N LEU A 88 2.88 -6.76 0.01
CA LEU A 88 2.38 -7.55 -1.11
C LEU A 88 2.62 -9.06 -0.90
N GLY A 89 3.81 -9.44 -0.42
CA GLY A 89 4.13 -10.82 -0.05
C GLY A 89 3.29 -11.34 1.13
N GLY A 90 2.92 -10.45 2.06
CA GLY A 90 1.97 -10.78 3.13
C GLY A 90 0.55 -11.02 2.64
N LEU A 91 0.11 -10.34 1.57
CA LEU A 91 -1.21 -10.55 0.96
C LEU A 91 -1.33 -11.90 0.27
N SER A 92 -0.29 -12.29 -0.48
CA SER A 92 -0.26 -13.58 -1.16
C SER A 92 -0.27 -14.75 -0.17
N GLN A 93 0.49 -14.66 0.92
CA GLN A 93 0.46 -15.65 2.01
C GLN A 93 -0.90 -15.75 2.71
N ARG A 94 -1.60 -14.62 2.86
CA ARG A 94 -2.92 -14.57 3.51
C ARG A 94 -4.07 -14.97 2.56
N ARG A 95 -3.79 -15.38 1.32
CA ARG A 95 -4.75 -15.64 0.25
C ARG A 95 -5.75 -14.48 0.04
N ILE A 96 -5.35 -13.26 0.41
CA ILE A 96 -6.12 -12.07 0.10
C ILE A 96 -5.80 -11.78 -1.36
N ALA A 97 -6.77 -12.01 -2.26
CA ALA A 97 -6.59 -11.87 -3.71
C ALA A 97 -5.96 -10.50 -4.01
N SER A 98 -4.65 -10.45 -4.28
CA SER A 98 -3.94 -9.19 -4.48
C SER A 98 -4.49 -8.51 -5.71
N ASN A 99 -5.27 -7.44 -5.53
CA ASN A 99 -5.88 -6.72 -6.64
C ASN A 99 -4.81 -6.03 -7.47
N VAL A 100 -5.11 -5.77 -8.75
CA VAL A 100 -4.24 -5.06 -9.70
C VAL A 100 -3.71 -3.76 -9.11
N VAL A 101 -4.55 -3.03 -8.35
CA VAL A 101 -4.17 -1.79 -7.66
C VAL A 101 -3.01 -1.99 -6.67
N ALA A 102 -2.99 -3.10 -5.92
CA ALA A 102 -1.93 -3.39 -4.96
C ALA A 102 -0.59 -3.67 -5.67
N CYS A 103 -0.64 -4.45 -6.76
CA CYS A 103 0.52 -4.73 -7.60
C CYS A 103 1.03 -3.46 -8.28
N SER A 104 0.14 -2.66 -8.89
CA SER A 104 0.48 -1.39 -9.54
C SER A 104 1.12 -0.40 -8.57
N SER A 105 0.60 -0.28 -7.34
CA SER A 105 1.22 0.58 -6.32
C SER A 105 2.59 0.08 -5.87
N ALA A 106 2.79 -1.24 -5.75
CA ALA A 106 4.11 -1.81 -5.45
C ALA A 106 5.12 -1.57 -6.59
N ILE A 107 4.68 -1.69 -7.85
CA ILE A 107 5.47 -1.40 -9.04
C ILE A 107 5.81 0.09 -9.09
N GLY A 108 4.83 0.98 -8.92
CA GLY A 108 5.03 2.43 -8.86
C GLY A 108 6.00 2.85 -7.74
N ALA A 109 5.95 2.18 -6.59
CA ALA A 109 6.90 2.41 -5.51
C ALA A 109 8.35 2.07 -5.93
N CYS A 110 8.53 0.98 -6.67
CA CYS A 110 9.84 0.53 -7.18
C CYS A 110 10.35 1.44 -8.30
N GLU A 111 9.48 1.87 -9.21
CA GLU A 111 9.81 2.79 -10.30
C GLU A 111 10.29 4.14 -9.75
N ARG A 112 9.53 4.73 -8.81
CA ARG A 112 9.88 6.01 -8.16
C ARG A 112 11.15 5.93 -7.30
N ALA A 113 11.54 4.71 -6.91
CA ALA A 113 12.77 4.42 -6.18
C ALA A 113 13.94 3.99 -7.10
N GLY A 114 13.75 4.00 -8.43
CA GLY A 114 14.79 3.63 -9.41
C GLY A 114 15.09 2.13 -9.50
N ARG A 115 14.26 1.26 -8.90
CA ARG A 115 14.45 -0.20 -8.85
C ARG A 115 13.43 -0.98 -9.67
N TRP A 116 13.18 -0.53 -10.90
CA TRP A 116 12.20 -1.13 -11.82
C TRP A 116 12.44 -2.62 -12.13
N ARG A 117 13.70 -3.08 -12.17
CA ARG A 117 14.05 -4.49 -12.44
C ARG A 117 13.45 -5.47 -11.42
N ARG A 118 13.41 -5.10 -10.14
CA ARG A 118 12.77 -5.94 -9.09
C ARG A 118 11.25 -5.93 -9.19
N ALA A 119 10.66 -4.81 -9.59
CA ALA A 119 9.22 -4.74 -9.86
C ALA A 119 8.81 -5.67 -11.01
N LEU A 120 9.59 -5.72 -12.10
CA LEU A 120 9.32 -6.62 -13.22
C LEU A 120 9.46 -8.10 -12.86
N GLN A 121 10.46 -8.46 -12.03
CA GLN A 121 10.60 -9.83 -11.54
C GLN A 121 9.39 -10.24 -10.69
N LEU A 122 8.84 -9.33 -9.90
CA LEU A 122 7.63 -9.57 -9.12
C LEU A 122 6.37 -9.66 -9.99
N SER A 123 6.21 -8.79 -10.99
CA SER A 123 5.05 -8.84 -11.89
C SER A 123 5.04 -10.10 -12.76
N ALA A 124 6.23 -10.59 -13.15
CA ALA A 124 6.40 -11.84 -13.87
C ALA A 124 6.04 -13.06 -13.01
N HIS A 125 6.38 -13.05 -11.72
CA HIS A 125 6.04 -14.15 -10.80
C HIS A 125 4.56 -14.14 -10.35
N SER A 126 3.91 -12.98 -10.40
CA SER A 126 2.54 -12.79 -9.89
C SER A 126 1.44 -12.94 -10.96
N GLY A 127 1.76 -13.33 -12.20
CA GLY A 127 0.76 -13.57 -13.23
C GLY A 127 -0.06 -12.34 -13.66
N CYS A 128 0.49 -11.13 -13.56
CA CYS A 128 -0.21 -9.88 -13.92
C CYS A 128 0.28 -9.25 -15.25
N LEU A 129 0.89 -10.04 -16.14
CA LEU A 129 1.56 -9.55 -17.34
C LEU A 129 0.61 -8.94 -18.40
N GLU A 130 -0.64 -9.39 -18.49
CA GLU A 130 -1.56 -8.95 -19.55
C GLU A 130 -2.17 -7.56 -19.33
N ALA A 131 -2.36 -7.11 -18.08
CA ALA A 131 -3.05 -5.85 -17.81
C ALA A 131 -2.15 -4.60 -17.89
N CYS A 132 -0.85 -4.73 -17.64
CA CYS A 132 0.09 -3.60 -17.64
C CYS A 132 0.59 -3.20 -19.03
N LEU A 133 0.58 -4.11 -20.01
CA LEU A 133 0.98 -3.82 -21.40
C LEU A 133 0.00 -2.86 -22.11
N SER A 134 -1.21 -2.70 -21.59
CA SER A 134 -2.23 -1.79 -22.15
C SER A 134 -2.14 -0.33 -21.67
N SER A 135 -1.39 -0.03 -20.60
CA SER A 135 -1.44 1.30 -19.94
C SER A 135 -0.12 2.07 -19.89
N ALA A 136 0.99 1.52 -20.39
CA ALA A 136 2.25 2.24 -20.46
C ALA A 136 2.42 2.99 -21.81
N PRO A 137 2.66 4.32 -21.83
CA PRO A 137 3.09 5.02 -23.03
C PRO A 137 4.48 4.51 -23.46
N ARG A 138 4.59 4.14 -24.74
CA ARG A 138 5.80 3.63 -25.39
C ARG A 138 6.97 4.61 -25.25
N THR A 139 7.76 4.47 -24.20
CA THR A 139 9.12 5.02 -24.13
C THR A 139 10.04 3.94 -23.60
N ALA A 140 10.25 2.92 -24.44
CA ALA A 140 11.36 2.01 -24.27
C ALA A 140 12.67 2.80 -24.46
N PRO A 141 13.63 2.75 -23.52
CA PRO A 141 14.99 3.17 -23.83
C PRO A 141 15.60 2.18 -24.83
N SER A 142 16.11 2.72 -25.93
CA SER A 142 16.80 2.00 -26.99
C SER A 142 17.89 1.07 -26.43
N PRO A 143 18.10 -0.13 -27.01
CA PRO A 143 19.24 -0.96 -26.63
C PRO A 143 20.52 -0.21 -27.03
N VAL A 144 21.31 0.17 -26.02
CA VAL A 144 22.67 0.66 -26.22
C VAL A 144 23.45 -0.45 -26.90
N THR A 145 23.82 -0.20 -28.15
CA THR A 145 24.78 -0.95 -28.95
C THR A 145 26.07 -1.11 -28.16
N ALA A 146 26.42 -2.34 -27.81
CA ALA A 146 27.77 -2.69 -27.39
C ALA A 146 28.72 -2.46 -28.59
N PRO A 147 29.85 -1.75 -28.43
CA PRO A 147 30.83 -1.64 -29.50
C PRO A 147 31.60 -2.96 -29.60
N ALA A 148 31.81 -3.39 -30.84
CA ALA A 148 32.71 -4.46 -31.21
C ALA A 148 34.18 -4.00 -31.01
N ALA A 149 34.96 -4.82 -30.33
CA ALA A 149 36.41 -5.00 -30.50
C ALA A 149 36.83 -6.29 -29.79
#